data_AF-A0A3R7UE13-F1
#
_entry.id   AF-A0A3R7UE13-F1
#
_cell.length_a   1.000
_cell.length_b   1.000
_cell.length_c   1.000
_cell.angle_alpha   90.00
_cell.angle_beta   90.00
_cell.angle_gamma   90.00
#
_symmetry.space_group_name_H-M   'P 1'
#
loop_
_entity.id
_entity.type
_entity.pdbx_description
1 polymer ?
#
loop_
_entity_poly.entity_id
_entity_poly.type
_entity_poly.pdbx_seq_one_letter_code
_entity_poly.pdbx_strand_id
1 'polypeptide(L)'
;GKRNKILASNIANAATPHFKARDIDFNIEMRKKEKIGDISVNHERHFALLSKVRPNEVMFRQPLNPSLDGNTVEMAVEQMEFSENVVRYQTTLQFLTNKISGLMSAIKGE
;
A
#
# COMPACT_ATOMS: atom_id res chain seq x y z
N GLY A 1 -9.54 1.66 2.18
CA GLY A 1 -8.20 2.17 1.78
C GLY A 1 -8.01 2.12 0.27
N LYS A 2 -7.07 2.91 -0.29
CA LYS A 2 -6.78 2.97 -1.75
C LYS A 2 -6.40 1.60 -2.33
N ARG A 3 -5.49 0.87 -1.67
CA ARG A 3 -5.08 -0.50 -2.07
C ARG A 3 -6.25 -1.48 -2.13
N ASN A 4 -7.15 -1.44 -1.14
CA ASN A 4 -8.35 -2.29 -1.10
C ASN A 4 -9.24 -2.14 -2.34
N LYS A 5 -9.39 -0.90 -2.85
CA LYS A 5 -10.16 -0.63 -4.07
C LYS A 5 -9.50 -1.22 -5.32
N ILE A 6 -8.17 -1.22 -5.36
CA ILE A 6 -7.39 -1.81 -6.46
C ILE A 6 -7.53 -3.33 -6.46
N LEU A 7 -7.35 -3.97 -5.32
CA LEU A 7 -7.51 -5.43 -5.17
C LEU A 7 -8.94 -5.87 -5.53
N ALA A 8 -9.95 -5.17 -5.02
CA ALA A 8 -11.35 -5.44 -5.38
C ALA A 8 -11.61 -5.26 -6.89
N SER A 9 -11.00 -4.24 -7.51
CA SER A 9 -11.10 -4.03 -8.95
C SER A 9 -10.43 -5.15 -9.75
N ASN A 10 -9.31 -5.69 -9.30
CA ASN A 10 -8.68 -6.83 -9.97
C ASN A 10 -9.58 -8.07 -9.88
N ILE A 11 -10.09 -8.40 -8.68
CA ILE A 11 -11.00 -9.52 -8.45
C ILE A 11 -12.23 -9.43 -9.37
N ALA A 12 -12.85 -8.25 -9.44
CA ALA A 12 -14.03 -8.02 -10.27
C ALA A 12 -13.74 -8.21 -11.78
N ASN A 13 -12.50 -8.04 -12.22
CA ASN A 13 -12.09 -8.17 -13.62
C ASN A 13 -11.28 -9.44 -13.90
N ALA A 14 -11.30 -10.43 -13.01
CA ALA A 14 -10.61 -11.69 -13.20
C ALA A 14 -11.12 -12.50 -14.41
N ALA A 15 -12.35 -12.24 -14.86
CA ALA A 15 -12.93 -12.85 -16.06
C ALA A 15 -12.96 -11.90 -17.27
N THR A 16 -12.28 -10.75 -17.20
CA THR A 16 -12.23 -9.76 -18.28
C THR A 16 -10.99 -9.99 -19.14
N PRO A 17 -11.14 -10.34 -20.44
CA PRO A 17 -10.00 -10.54 -21.33
C PRO A 17 -9.07 -9.32 -21.38
N HIS A 18 -7.77 -9.57 -21.56
CA HIS A 18 -6.72 -8.54 -21.64
C HIS A 18 -6.57 -7.62 -20.41
N PHE A 19 -7.29 -7.86 -19.31
CA PHE A 19 -7.17 -7.03 -18.12
C PHE A 19 -5.79 -7.17 -17.47
N LYS A 20 -5.26 -6.06 -16.95
CA LYS A 20 -3.94 -6.00 -16.31
C LYS A 20 -4.07 -5.70 -14.82
N ALA A 21 -3.71 -6.69 -14.01
CA ALA A 21 -3.69 -6.58 -12.55
C ALA A 21 -2.75 -5.47 -12.10
N ARG A 22 -3.19 -4.73 -11.08
CA ARG A 22 -2.48 -3.57 -10.53
C ARG A 22 -2.28 -3.69 -9.02
N ASP A 23 -1.26 -3.02 -8.49
CA ASP A 23 -1.08 -2.87 -7.04
C ASP A 23 -0.23 -1.64 -6.68
N ILE A 24 -0.12 -1.39 -5.38
CA ILE A 24 0.71 -0.40 -4.74
C ILE A 24 1.64 -1.13 -3.77
N ASP A 25 2.94 -0.87 -3.85
CA ASP A 25 3.88 -1.32 -2.82
C ASP A 25 3.68 -0.50 -1.54
N PHE A 26 3.05 -1.14 -0.54
CA PHE A 26 2.76 -0.51 0.75
C PHE A 26 4.02 -0.07 1.48
N ASN A 27 5.13 -0.81 1.39
CA ASN A 27 6.36 -0.47 2.08
C ASN A 27 6.98 0.80 1.50
N ILE A 28 6.93 0.94 0.17
CA ILE A 28 7.35 2.18 -0.50
C ILE A 28 6.46 3.34 -0.06
N GLU A 29 5.13 3.17 -0.04
CA GLU A 29 4.21 4.24 0.38
C GLU A 29 4.34 4.61 1.87
N MET A 30 4.62 3.64 2.74
CA MET A 30 4.83 3.87 4.18
C MET A 30 6.10 4.71 4.40
N ARG A 31 7.23 4.32 3.79
CA ARG A 31 8.50 5.06 3.90
C ARG A 31 8.37 6.50 3.40
N LYS A 32 7.61 6.74 2.33
CA LYS A 32 7.28 8.10 1.86
C LYS A 32 6.56 8.91 2.93
N LYS A 33 5.59 8.32 3.62
CA LYS A 33 4.81 9.02 4.66
C LYS A 33 5.62 9.31 5.92
N GLU A 34 6.56 8.44 6.26
CA GLU A 34 7.49 8.65 7.37
C GLU A 34 8.63 9.63 7.03
N LYS A 35 8.68 10.14 5.78
CA LYS A 35 9.80 10.94 5.23
C LYS A 35 11.16 10.24 5.38
N ILE A 36 11.16 8.92 5.54
CA ILE A 36 12.38 8.12 5.62
C ILE A 36 12.98 8.08 4.21
N GLY A 37 14.02 8.88 3.99
CA GLY A 37 14.68 9.02 2.69
C GLY A 37 14.82 10.47 2.21
N ASP A 38 14.12 11.43 2.83
CA ASP A 38 14.45 12.85 2.64
C ASP A 38 15.68 13.18 3.50
N ILE A 39 16.80 13.42 2.83
CA ILE A 39 18.00 13.93 3.51
C ILE A 39 17.72 15.40 3.85
N SER A 40 17.52 15.69 5.14
CA SER A 40 17.49 17.06 5.62
C SER A 40 18.87 17.68 5.43
N VAL A 41 18.96 18.64 4.52
CA VAL A 41 20.18 19.45 4.34
C VAL A 41 20.08 20.71 5.17
N ASN A 42 21.11 20.97 5.97
CA ASN A 42 21.21 22.12 6.87
C ASN A 42 22.01 23.28 6.25
N HIS A 43 22.49 23.14 5.02
CA HIS A 43 23.33 24.13 4.36
C HIS A 43 23.03 24.18 2.86
N GLU A 44 23.03 25.38 2.29
CA GLU A 44 22.64 25.64 0.89
C GLU A 44 23.58 25.00 -0.14
N ARG A 45 24.81 24.65 0.26
CA ARG A 45 25.79 23.95 -0.59
C ARG A 45 25.68 22.43 -0.52
N HIS A 46 24.82 21.89 0.35
CA HIS A 46 24.59 20.45 0.41
C HIS A 46 23.52 20.06 -0.63
N PHE A 47 23.86 19.10 -1.48
CA PHE A 47 22.91 18.54 -2.42
C PHE A 47 21.90 17.68 -1.68
N ALA A 48 20.64 18.13 -1.63
CA ALA A 48 19.55 17.24 -1.26
C ALA A 48 19.44 16.17 -2.35
N LEU A 49 19.80 14.93 -2.01
CA LEU A 49 19.52 13.79 -2.87
C LEU A 49 18.00 13.62 -2.88
N LEU A 50 17.32 14.29 -3.83
CA LEU A 50 15.92 14.03 -4.10
C LEU A 50 15.84 12.61 -4.65
N SER A 51 15.63 11.65 -3.76
CA SER A 51 15.17 10.34 -4.18
C SER A 51 13.84 10.61 -4.88
N LYS A 52 13.84 10.58 -6.22
CA LYS A 52 12.61 10.65 -7.04
C LYS A 52 11.85 9.36 -6.80
N VAL A 53 11.33 9.18 -5.59
CA VAL A 53 10.40 8.11 -5.30
C VAL A 53 9.16 8.48 -6.08
N ARG A 54 8.96 7.77 -7.20
CA ARG A 54 7.88 8.08 -8.15
C ARG A 54 6.56 8.26 -7.40
N PRO A 55 5.79 9.32 -7.69
CA PRO A 55 4.61 9.66 -6.91
C PRO A 55 3.59 8.53 -7.02
N ASN A 56 3.25 7.90 -5.89
CA ASN A 56 2.08 7.03 -5.65
C ASN A 56 1.53 6.26 -6.88
N GLU A 57 2.43 5.68 -7.68
CA GLU A 57 2.08 5.10 -8.97
C GLU A 57 1.56 3.69 -8.71
N VAL A 58 0.33 3.49 -9.12
CA VAL A 58 -0.25 2.15 -9.22
C VAL A 58 0.50 1.44 -10.34
N MET A 59 1.19 0.35 -10.02
CA MET A 59 2.02 -0.40 -10.94
C MET A 59 1.29 -1.65 -11.43
N PHE A 60 1.60 -2.10 -12.64
CA PHE A 60 1.16 -3.40 -13.10
C PHE A 60 1.91 -4.50 -12.35
N ARG A 61 1.19 -5.56 -11.98
CA ARG A 61 1.82 -6.75 -11.41
C ARG A 61 2.37 -7.62 -12.53
N GLN A 62 3.51 -8.25 -12.22
CA GLN A 62 4.05 -9.31 -13.04
C GLN A 62 3.30 -10.61 -12.68
N PRO A 63 2.53 -11.21 -13.62
CA PRO A 63 1.83 -12.45 -13.34
C PRO A 63 2.84 -13.60 -13.22
N LEU A 64 2.54 -14.55 -12.34
CA LEU A 64 3.26 -15.82 -12.26
C LEU A 64 2.78 -16.74 -13.38
N ASN A 65 1.46 -16.82 -13.57
CA ASN A 65 0.81 -17.61 -14.61
C ASN A 65 -0.15 -16.74 -15.43
N PRO A 66 0.31 -16.12 -16.53
CA PRO A 66 -0.57 -15.34 -17.39
C PRO A 66 -1.62 -16.25 -18.06
N SER A 67 -2.87 -15.77 -18.11
CA SER A 67 -3.95 -16.46 -18.83
C SER A 67 -3.74 -16.39 -20.35
N LEU A 68 -4.29 -17.37 -21.06
CA LEU A 68 -4.23 -17.47 -22.53
C LEU A 68 -4.88 -16.27 -23.25
N ASP A 69 -5.87 -15.65 -22.62
CA ASP A 69 -6.57 -14.46 -23.11
C ASP A 69 -5.82 -13.14 -22.81
N GLY A 70 -4.60 -13.23 -22.26
CA GLY A 70 -3.80 -12.07 -21.90
C GLY A 70 -4.27 -11.34 -20.64
N ASN A 71 -5.23 -11.88 -19.89
CA ASN A 71 -5.52 -11.42 -18.54
C ASN A 71 -4.35 -11.78 -17.61
N THR A 72 -3.91 -10.82 -16.79
CA THR A 72 -2.83 -11.03 -15.81
C THR A 72 -3.34 -11.13 -14.38
N VAL A 73 -4.66 -11.22 -14.19
CA VAL A 73 -5.29 -11.40 -12.88
C VAL A 73 -5.28 -12.87 -12.51
N GLU A 74 -4.67 -13.18 -11.37
CA GLU A 74 -4.67 -14.52 -10.78
C GLU A 74 -5.63 -14.53 -9.57
N MET A 75 -6.82 -15.10 -9.74
CA MET A 75 -7.91 -14.99 -8.76
C MET A 75 -7.49 -15.41 -7.34
N ALA A 76 -6.79 -16.54 -7.19
CA ALA A 76 -6.34 -17.02 -5.89
C ALA A 76 -5.36 -16.05 -5.22
N VAL A 77 -4.44 -15.47 -6.00
CA VAL A 77 -3.48 -14.46 -5.52
C VAL A 77 -4.21 -13.19 -5.09
N GLU A 78 -5.17 -12.71 -5.89
CA GLU A 78 -5.94 -11.51 -5.55
C GLU A 78 -6.80 -11.68 -4.30
N GLN A 79 -7.41 -12.86 -4.11
CA GLN A 79 -8.19 -13.15 -2.90
C GLN A 79 -7.30 -13.20 -1.65
N MET A 80 -6.09 -13.78 -1.77
CA MET A 80 -5.09 -13.80 -0.70
C MET A 80 -4.64 -12.37 -0.34
N GLU A 81 -4.20 -11.59 -1.33
CA GLU A 81 -3.76 -10.19 -1.14
C GLU A 81 -4.88 -9.33 -0.55
N PHE A 82 -6.12 -9.52 -1.00
CA PHE A 82 -7.27 -8.81 -0.45
C PHE A 82 -7.48 -9.15 1.03
N SER A 83 -7.41 -10.42 1.38
CA SER A 83 -7.58 -10.90 2.75
C SER A 83 -6.48 -10.36 3.66
N GLU A 84 -5.21 -10.41 3.22
CA GLU A 84 -4.09 -9.83 3.95
C GLU A 84 -4.28 -8.31 4.17
N ASN A 85 -4.67 -7.58 3.12
CA ASN A 85 -4.88 -6.14 3.20
C ASN A 85 -6.03 -5.77 4.16
N VAL A 86 -7.10 -6.57 4.23
CA VAL A 86 -8.21 -6.39 5.18
C VAL A 86 -7.72 -6.59 6.61
N VAL A 87 -7.02 -7.70 6.89
CA VAL A 87 -6.48 -7.99 8.22
C VAL A 87 -5.52 -6.88 8.67
N ARG A 88 -4.56 -6.50 7.81
CA ARG A 88 -3.60 -5.42 8.11
C ARG A 88 -4.29 -4.10 8.43
N TYR A 89 -5.35 -3.75 7.69
CA TYR A 89 -6.13 -2.54 7.94
C TYR A 89 -6.84 -2.59 9.31
N GLN A 90 -7.49 -3.71 9.63
CA GLN A 90 -8.15 -3.91 10.93
C GLN A 90 -7.15 -3.81 12.09
N THR A 91 -6.00 -4.47 11.98
CA THR A 91 -4.93 -4.40 12.99
C THR A 91 -4.40 -2.97 13.15
N THR A 92 -4.24 -2.22 12.06
CA THR A 92 -3.79 -0.82 12.12
C THR A 92 -4.78 0.08 12.85
N LEU A 93 -6.08 -0.11 12.61
CA LEU A 93 -7.13 0.59 13.35
C LEU A 93 -7.13 0.23 14.83
N GLN A 94 -6.92 -1.04 15.17
CA GLN A 94 -6.81 -1.48 16.55
C GLN A 94 -5.63 -0.82 17.26
N PHE A 95 -4.45 -0.76 16.64
CA PHE A 95 -3.30 -0.05 17.20
C PHE A 95 -3.57 1.45 17.38
N LEU A 96 -4.23 2.09 16.42
CA LEU A 96 -4.60 3.50 16.52
C LEU A 96 -5.56 3.75 17.68
N THR A 97 -6.61 2.92 17.81
CA THR A 97 -7.57 3.00 18.92
C THR A 97 -6.87 2.81 20.26
N ASN A 98 -6.00 1.80 20.39
CA ASN A 98 -5.25 1.57 21.63
C ASN A 98 -4.35 2.76 21.98
N LYS A 99 -3.67 3.36 21.00
CA LYS A 99 -2.85 4.55 21.20
C LYS A 99 -3.68 5.75 21.68
N ILE A 100 -4.83 6.00 21.06
CA ILE A 100 -5.74 7.09 21.44
C ILE A 100 -6.25 6.86 22.87
N SER A 101 -6.70 5.65 23.19
CA SER A 101 -7.14 5.29 24.55
C SER A 101 -6.04 5.49 25.59
N GLY A 102 -4.80 5.07 25.29
CA GLY A 102 -3.66 5.30 26.17
C GLY A 102 -3.35 6.78 26.40
N LEU A 103 -3.41 7.61 25.35
CA LEU A 103 -3.25 9.06 25.48
C LEU A 103 -4.39 9.68 26.31
N MET A 104 -5.64 9.24 26.14
CA MET A 104 -6.76 9.70 26.94
C MET A 104 -6.61 9.34 28.43
N SER A 105 -6.15 8.12 28.75
CA SER A 105 -5.86 7.70 30.13
C SER A 105 -4.81 8.62 30.77
N ALA A 106 -3.68 8.83 30.07
CA ALA A 106 -2.60 9.69 30.55
C ALA A 106 -3.05 11.14 30.78
N ILE A 107 -3.94 11.67 29.94
CA ILE A 107 -4.51 13.02 30.11
C ILE A 107 -5.47 13.08 31.31
N LYS A 108 -6.24 12.02 31.54
CA LYS A 108 -7.17 11.94 32.68
C LYS A 108 -6.47 11.67 34.02
N GLY A 109 -5.26 11.10 33.99
CA GLY A 109 -4.49 10.77 35.19
C GLY A 109 -4.83 9.40 35.80
N GLU A 110 -5.44 8.51 35.01
CA GLU A 110 -5.65 7.10 35.33
C GLU A 110 -4.50 6.23 34.78
#